data_AF-L0NEN1-F1
#
_entry.id   AF-L0NEN1-F1
#
_cell.length_a   1.000
_cell.length_b   1.000
_cell.length_c   1.000
_cell.angle_alpha   90.00
_cell.angle_beta   90.00
_cell.angle_gamma   90.00
#
_symmetry.space_group_name_H-M   'P 1'
#
loop_
_entity.id
_entity.type
_entity.pdbx_description
1 polymer ?
#
loop_
_entity_poly.entity_id
_entity_poly.type
_entity_poly.pdbx_seq_one_letter_code
_entity_poly.pdbx_strand_id
1 'polypeptide(L)'
;MQQMICVIGTDGSGKTTLSNSVAEKLEQNGIEASRVWLGSESVLMAPARYVLRRLWGKQRKSPASAPPAEKRRSSEEVKLKNNLVERYPWAIGLYVAMTWFDYRLQVAWKLFTHRGTQTIIADRYLFDVAVNLGLTLGWSPEQVVEFVMSRLSAMPLPQVRIFLRVSPEVSLTRKDDIPDAEYLHMRFAYYEAIAKAFGFTELDGTKPISDNTDRLLRIAEEQSRKSYVIYVHANNTDVGGADKVLALMANHMQHYSADLGGTPGFRASVALRLPTPILSSYKQNGIPVILYRFLRPQVSRGVIGIVGSVLAAPRSLWFFLRLFGRASGPCPRQ
;
A
#
# COMPACT_ATOMS: atom_id res chain seq x y z
N MET A 1 -19.59 8.62 1.07
CA MET A 1 -18.56 7.56 1.02
C MET A 1 -17.44 8.00 1.91
N GLN A 2 -16.87 7.10 2.72
CA GLN A 2 -15.79 7.44 3.63
C GLN A 2 -14.51 7.77 2.85
N GLN A 3 -13.93 8.94 3.12
CA GLN A 3 -12.64 9.36 2.57
C GLN A 3 -11.51 8.71 3.36
N MET A 4 -10.51 8.17 2.68
CA MET A 4 -9.34 7.55 3.29
C MET A 4 -8.08 8.31 2.89
N ILE A 5 -7.37 8.78 3.91
CA ILE A 5 -6.08 9.46 3.80
C ILE A 5 -5.01 8.50 4.32
N CYS A 6 -3.97 8.26 3.54
CA CYS A 6 -2.84 7.44 3.95
C CYS A 6 -1.56 8.26 3.97
N VAL A 7 -0.85 8.22 5.09
CA VAL A 7 0.43 8.91 5.29
C VAL A 7 1.54 7.86 5.47
N ILE A 8 2.52 7.86 4.57
CA ILE A 8 3.73 7.02 4.65
C ILE A 8 4.98 7.89 4.85
N GLY A 9 6.10 7.28 5.20
CA GLY A 9 7.34 7.99 5.52
C GLY A 9 8.26 7.21 6.47
N THR A 10 9.51 7.63 6.56
CA THR A 10 10.52 7.03 7.45
C THR A 10 10.15 7.18 8.93
N ASP A 11 10.76 6.36 9.79
CA ASP A 11 10.58 6.55 11.23
C ASP A 11 11.19 7.90 11.66
N GLY A 12 10.52 8.58 12.59
CA GLY A 12 10.88 9.94 13.00
C GLY A 12 10.41 11.06 12.06
N SER A 13 9.72 10.76 10.95
CA SER A 13 9.26 11.81 10.02
C SER A 13 8.06 12.64 10.53
N GLY A 14 7.40 12.24 11.61
CA GLY A 14 6.26 12.96 12.18
C GLY A 14 4.87 12.52 11.67
N LYS A 15 4.77 11.37 10.99
CA LYS A 15 3.49 10.85 10.43
C LYS A 15 2.34 10.80 11.41
N THR A 16 2.61 10.32 12.62
CA THR A 16 1.59 10.20 13.68
C THR A 16 1.14 11.57 14.15
N THR A 17 2.08 12.51 14.31
CA THR A 17 1.77 13.89 14.70
C THR A 17 0.94 14.61 13.62
N LEU A 18 1.33 14.46 12.35
CA LEU A 18 0.56 15.00 11.22
C LEU A 18 -0.85 14.37 11.15
N SER A 19 -0.93 13.04 11.29
CA SER A 19 -2.22 12.33 11.27
C SER A 19 -3.16 12.78 12.39
N ASN A 20 -2.64 13.02 13.60
CA ASN A 20 -3.43 13.54 14.72
C ASN A 20 -3.89 14.98 14.44
N SER A 21 -2.98 15.85 14.02
CA SER A 21 -3.29 17.26 13.75
C SER A 21 -4.35 17.42 12.65
N VAL A 22 -4.31 16.58 11.60
CA VAL A 22 -5.33 16.55 10.56
C VAL A 22 -6.68 16.07 11.10
N ALA A 23 -6.71 15.03 11.94
CA ALA A 23 -7.93 14.54 12.55
C ALA A 23 -8.60 15.63 13.40
N GLU A 24 -7.84 16.26 14.29
CA GLU A 24 -8.31 17.34 15.16
C GLU A 24 -8.83 18.52 14.35
N LYS A 25 -8.14 18.91 13.26
CA LYS A 25 -8.56 20.04 12.43
C LYS A 25 -9.83 19.74 11.64
N LEU A 26 -10.03 18.51 11.18
CA LEU A 26 -11.26 18.07 10.54
C LEU A 26 -12.44 18.09 11.53
N GLU A 27 -12.22 17.58 12.74
CA GLU A 27 -13.24 17.58 13.81
C GLU A 27 -13.63 19.01 14.21
N GLN A 28 -12.67 19.93 14.33
CA GLN A 28 -12.92 21.35 14.56
C GLN A 28 -13.77 22.00 13.46
N ASN A 29 -13.68 21.48 12.24
CA ASN A 29 -14.47 21.93 11.09
C ASN A 29 -15.81 21.17 10.94
N GLY A 30 -16.19 20.36 11.93
CA GLY A 30 -17.45 19.60 11.93
C GLY A 30 -17.44 18.34 11.04
N ILE A 31 -16.27 17.89 10.58
CA ILE A 31 -16.11 16.68 9.78
C ILE A 31 -15.68 15.54 10.71
N GLU A 32 -16.50 14.49 10.82
CA GLU A 32 -16.14 13.30 11.60
C GLU A 32 -14.91 12.60 11.00
N ALA A 33 -13.77 12.74 11.66
CA ALA A 33 -12.52 12.11 11.28
C ALA A 33 -12.10 11.08 12.34
N SER A 34 -11.37 10.05 11.92
CA SER A 34 -10.75 9.12 12.87
C SER A 34 -9.41 8.67 12.36
N ARG A 35 -8.39 8.83 13.20
CA ARG A 35 -7.10 8.20 12.97
C ARG A 35 -7.20 6.72 13.35
N VAL A 36 -6.96 5.85 12.38
CA VAL A 36 -7.00 4.41 12.58
C VAL A 36 -5.63 3.83 12.30
N TRP A 37 -5.06 3.15 13.29
CA TRP A 37 -3.80 2.44 13.11
C TRP A 37 -4.03 1.15 12.30
N LEU A 38 -3.57 1.12 11.05
CA LEU A 38 -3.77 0.00 10.11
C LEU A 38 -2.43 -0.67 9.75
N GLY A 39 -1.49 -0.70 10.70
CA GLY A 39 -0.31 -1.56 10.63
C GLY A 39 -0.64 -3.04 10.90
N SER A 40 0.31 -3.92 10.64
CA SER A 40 0.18 -5.35 10.96
C SER A 40 0.63 -5.61 12.39
N GLU A 41 -0.31 -5.89 13.29
CA GLU A 41 -0.01 -6.67 14.49
C GLU A 41 -0.11 -8.14 14.11
N SER A 42 0.78 -9.02 14.58
CA SER A 42 0.65 -10.45 14.26
C SER A 42 -0.26 -11.15 15.27
N VAL A 43 -1.51 -10.68 15.42
CA VAL A 43 -2.43 -11.13 16.47
C VAL A 43 -2.83 -12.60 16.26
N LEU A 44 -3.24 -13.02 15.05
CA LEU A 44 -3.54 -14.44 14.80
C LEU A 44 -2.30 -15.33 14.83
N MET A 45 -1.13 -14.77 14.50
CA MET A 45 0.15 -15.48 14.56
C MET A 45 0.76 -15.49 15.97
N ALA A 46 0.16 -14.83 16.96
CA ALA A 46 0.70 -14.79 18.32
C ALA A 46 0.72 -16.18 19.00
N PRO A 47 -0.34 -17.02 18.90
CA PRO A 47 -0.31 -18.38 19.43
C PRO A 47 0.68 -19.27 18.66
N ALA A 48 0.70 -19.18 17.32
CA ALA A 48 1.64 -19.95 16.51
C ALA A 48 3.11 -19.58 16.80
N ARG A 49 3.42 -18.28 16.94
CA ARG A 49 4.75 -17.81 17.37
C ARG A 49 5.08 -18.22 18.79
N TYR A 50 4.11 -18.21 19.70
CA TYR A 50 4.30 -18.71 21.07
C TYR A 50 4.65 -20.21 21.09
N VAL A 51 3.92 -21.02 20.31
CA VAL A 51 4.19 -22.46 20.16
C VAL A 51 5.54 -22.69 19.49
N LEU A 52 5.85 -21.99 18.40
CA LEU A 52 7.14 -22.11 17.70
C LEU A 52 8.31 -21.72 18.61
N ARG A 53 8.15 -20.65 19.39
CA ARG A 53 9.11 -20.20 20.40
C ARG A 53 9.21 -21.18 21.57
N ARG A 54 8.18 -21.95 21.89
CA ARG A 54 8.23 -22.99 22.93
C ARG A 54 8.88 -24.28 22.41
N LEU A 55 8.65 -24.64 21.15
CA LEU A 55 9.18 -25.85 20.52
C LEU A 55 10.64 -25.69 20.06
N TRP A 56 11.03 -24.50 19.59
CA TRP A 56 12.37 -24.21 19.08
C TRP A 56 13.15 -23.17 19.90
N GLY A 57 12.54 -22.55 20.91
CA GLY A 57 13.24 -21.62 21.80
C GLY A 57 14.00 -22.32 22.92
N LYS A 58 14.97 -23.16 22.57
CA LYS A 58 16.11 -23.40 23.45
C LYS A 58 17.16 -22.33 23.16
N GLN A 59 17.28 -21.41 24.12
CA GLN A 59 18.27 -20.33 24.25
C GLN A 59 18.29 -19.23 23.18
N ARG A 60 17.63 -18.11 23.49
CA ARG A 60 18.24 -16.79 23.34
C ARG A 60 17.66 -15.89 24.44
N LYS A 61 18.39 -15.77 25.55
CA LYS A 61 18.16 -14.69 26.52
C LYS A 61 18.42 -13.38 25.76
N SER A 62 17.42 -12.52 25.64
CA SER A 62 17.67 -11.12 25.31
C SER A 62 18.50 -10.54 26.46
N PRO A 63 19.73 -10.07 26.25
CA PRO A 63 20.41 -9.33 27.29
C PRO A 63 19.79 -7.93 27.28
N ALA A 64 18.95 -7.65 28.26
CA ALA A 64 18.42 -6.31 28.52
C ALA A 64 19.49 -5.35 29.11
N SER A 65 20.78 -5.70 29.01
CA SER A 65 21.88 -4.99 29.67
C SER A 65 23.24 -5.40 29.10
N ALA A 66 23.48 -5.21 27.80
CA ALA A 66 24.81 -5.35 27.20
C ALA A 66 25.30 -4.02 26.57
N PRO A 67 26.60 -3.69 26.66
CA PRO A 67 27.14 -2.39 26.23
C PRO A 67 27.04 -2.16 24.71
N PRO A 68 27.20 -0.91 24.23
CA PRO A 68 26.88 -0.49 22.84
C PRO A 68 27.69 -1.19 21.73
N ALA A 69 28.74 -1.94 22.07
CA ALA A 69 29.63 -2.59 21.12
C ALA A 69 29.05 -3.88 20.49
N GLU A 70 27.94 -4.43 21.02
CA GLU A 70 27.36 -5.70 20.55
C GLU A 70 26.19 -5.56 19.55
N LYS A 71 25.90 -4.34 19.09
CA LYS A 71 24.83 -4.02 18.13
C LYS A 71 25.23 -4.20 16.65
N ARG A 72 26.36 -4.86 16.35
CA ARG A 72 26.77 -5.30 15.00
C ARG A 72 25.90 -6.44 14.41
N ARG A 73 24.71 -6.70 14.96
CA ARG A 73 23.81 -7.83 14.63
C ARG A 73 22.79 -7.54 13.52
N SER A 74 22.97 -6.50 12.71
CA SER A 74 22.09 -6.20 11.57
C SER A 74 22.43 -7.11 10.37
N SER A 75 23.72 -7.25 10.04
CA SER A 75 24.16 -7.98 8.84
C SER A 75 24.12 -9.51 8.97
N GLU A 76 24.43 -10.07 10.14
CA GLU A 76 24.46 -11.54 10.34
C GLU A 76 23.07 -12.15 10.52
N GLU A 77 22.15 -11.44 11.18
CA GLU A 77 20.76 -11.91 11.33
C GLU A 77 19.99 -11.84 10.00
N VAL A 78 20.27 -10.85 9.16
CA VAL A 78 19.74 -10.77 7.78
C VAL A 78 20.31 -11.92 6.94
N LYS A 79 21.62 -12.21 7.02
CA LYS A 79 22.23 -13.36 6.32
C LYS A 79 21.67 -14.71 6.77
N LEU A 80 21.45 -14.92 8.07
CA LEU A 80 20.85 -16.14 8.61
C LEU A 80 19.39 -16.32 8.17
N LYS A 81 18.61 -15.22 8.15
CA LYS A 81 17.25 -15.22 7.61
C LYS A 81 17.24 -15.50 6.10
N ASN A 82 18.17 -14.93 5.34
CA ASN A 82 18.30 -15.17 3.90
C ASN A 82 18.65 -16.64 3.60
N ASN A 83 19.51 -17.28 4.39
CA ASN A 83 19.79 -18.72 4.24
C ASN A 83 18.57 -19.61 4.53
N LEU A 84 17.72 -19.24 5.50
CA LEU A 84 16.45 -19.94 5.77
C LEU A 84 15.43 -19.72 4.65
N VAL A 85 15.44 -18.52 4.06
CA VAL A 85 14.62 -18.14 2.91
C VAL A 85 14.98 -19.01 1.69
N GLU A 86 16.26 -19.14 1.38
CA GLU A 86 16.71 -19.97 0.25
C GLU A 86 16.41 -21.46 0.47
N ARG A 87 16.49 -21.94 1.71
CA ARG A 87 16.32 -23.36 2.04
C ARG A 87 14.86 -23.82 2.05
N TYR A 88 13.90 -22.95 2.35
CA TYR A 88 12.48 -23.30 2.48
C TYR A 88 11.54 -22.28 1.82
N PRO A 89 11.55 -22.16 0.48
CA PRO A 89 10.74 -21.16 -0.24
C PRO A 89 9.22 -21.32 0.00
N TRP A 90 8.74 -22.54 0.19
CA TRP A 90 7.35 -22.81 0.51
C TRP A 90 6.94 -22.26 1.89
N ALA A 91 7.85 -22.29 2.88
CA ALA A 91 7.58 -21.82 4.24
C ALA A 91 7.45 -20.30 4.27
N ILE A 92 8.22 -19.59 3.45
CA ILE A 92 8.08 -18.14 3.25
C ILE A 92 6.76 -17.83 2.57
N GLY A 93 6.42 -18.56 1.51
CA GLY A 93 5.14 -18.40 0.82
C GLY A 93 3.97 -18.54 1.80
N LEU A 94 4.04 -19.54 2.68
CA LEU A 94 3.08 -19.74 3.76
C LEU A 94 3.10 -18.60 4.79
N TYR A 95 4.27 -18.17 5.27
CA TYR A 95 4.43 -17.04 6.19
C TYR A 95 3.82 -15.74 5.64
N VAL A 96 4.13 -15.40 4.39
CA VAL A 96 3.59 -14.23 3.70
C VAL A 96 2.08 -14.36 3.52
N ALA A 97 1.58 -15.55 3.13
CA ALA A 97 0.15 -15.79 2.97
C ALA A 97 -0.62 -15.64 4.30
N MET A 98 -0.09 -16.19 5.40
CA MET A 98 -0.68 -16.08 6.74
C MET A 98 -0.65 -14.65 7.25
N THR A 99 0.50 -13.96 7.13
CA THR A 99 0.63 -12.55 7.51
C THR A 99 -0.34 -11.68 6.73
N TRP A 100 -0.46 -11.92 5.42
CA TRP A 100 -1.40 -11.22 4.56
C TRP A 100 -2.86 -11.47 4.96
N PHE A 101 -3.21 -12.72 5.26
CA PHE A 101 -4.56 -13.09 5.65
C PHE A 101 -4.96 -12.45 6.98
N ASP A 102 -4.09 -12.52 7.99
CA ASP A 102 -4.27 -11.88 9.30
C ASP A 102 -4.45 -10.37 9.14
N TYR A 103 -3.53 -9.73 8.41
CA TYR A 103 -3.59 -8.30 8.15
C TYR A 103 -4.89 -7.86 7.46
N ARG A 104 -5.32 -8.60 6.43
CA ARG A 104 -6.57 -8.31 5.71
C ARG A 104 -7.78 -8.38 6.64
N LEU A 105 -7.82 -9.36 7.55
CA LEU A 105 -8.91 -9.51 8.51
C LEU A 105 -8.92 -8.33 9.49
N GLN A 106 -7.77 -7.95 10.02
CA GLN A 106 -7.63 -6.80 10.94
C GLN A 106 -8.06 -5.49 10.28
N VAL A 107 -7.64 -5.23 9.05
CA VAL A 107 -8.06 -4.02 8.33
C VAL A 107 -9.56 -4.06 8.04
N ALA A 108 -10.11 -5.20 7.60
CA ALA A 108 -11.55 -5.31 7.37
C ALA A 108 -12.36 -5.05 8.65
N TRP A 109 -11.89 -5.55 9.80
CA TRP A 109 -12.51 -5.33 11.10
C TRP A 109 -12.40 -3.87 11.55
N LYS A 110 -11.21 -3.27 11.52
CA LYS A 110 -11.01 -1.86 11.91
C LYS A 110 -11.79 -0.91 11.00
N LEU A 111 -11.80 -1.14 9.70
CA LEU A 111 -12.64 -0.34 8.79
C LEU A 111 -14.14 -0.59 9.03
N PHE A 112 -14.54 -1.78 9.51
CA PHE A 112 -15.92 -2.03 9.90
C PHE A 112 -16.34 -1.22 11.11
N THR A 113 -15.53 -1.22 12.17
CA THR A 113 -15.83 -0.49 13.41
C THR A 113 -15.88 1.03 13.19
N HIS A 114 -15.20 1.54 12.17
CA HIS A 114 -15.19 2.95 11.81
C HIS A 114 -16.09 3.31 10.62
N ARG A 115 -17.04 2.47 10.18
CA ARG A 115 -17.89 2.78 8.99
C ARG A 115 -18.76 4.04 9.13
N GLY A 116 -19.00 4.52 10.37
CA GLY A 116 -19.77 5.73 10.63
C GLY A 116 -19.02 7.03 10.33
N THR A 117 -17.69 7.01 10.29
CA THR A 117 -16.91 8.24 10.18
C THR A 117 -16.79 8.72 8.73
N GLN A 118 -16.78 10.03 8.52
CA GLN A 118 -16.67 10.59 7.17
C GLN A 118 -15.25 10.45 6.61
N THR A 119 -14.23 10.60 7.46
CA THR A 119 -12.81 10.51 7.07
C THR A 119 -12.03 9.54 7.94
N ILE A 120 -11.29 8.62 7.34
CA ILE A 120 -10.30 7.78 8.00
C ILE A 120 -8.90 8.25 7.63
N ILE A 121 -8.08 8.50 8.65
CA ILE A 121 -6.66 8.77 8.51
C ILE A 121 -5.92 7.47 8.88
N ALA A 122 -5.47 6.76 7.86
CA ALA A 122 -4.75 5.50 7.99
C ALA A 122 -3.31 5.77 8.44
N ASP A 123 -3.05 5.60 9.75
CA ASP A 123 -1.70 5.59 10.28
C ASP A 123 -1.12 4.19 10.12
N ARG A 124 -0.16 4.08 9.20
CA ARG A 124 0.36 2.84 8.60
C ARG A 124 -0.71 2.10 7.80
N TYR A 125 -0.35 1.61 6.62
CA TYR A 125 -1.29 0.86 5.77
C TYR A 125 -0.58 -0.31 5.05
N LEU A 126 -1.21 -0.87 4.01
CA LEU A 126 -0.65 -1.94 3.17
C LEU A 126 0.79 -1.64 2.75
N PHE A 127 1.09 -0.37 2.48
CA PHE A 127 2.41 0.09 2.08
C PHE A 127 3.47 -0.20 3.16
N ASP A 128 3.22 0.16 4.42
CA ASP A 128 4.13 -0.12 5.54
C ASP A 128 4.31 -1.62 5.79
N VAL A 129 3.24 -2.42 5.65
CA VAL A 129 3.33 -3.88 5.79
C VAL A 129 4.22 -4.46 4.70
N ALA A 130 4.08 -3.98 3.46
CA ALA A 130 4.91 -4.41 2.35
C ALA A 130 6.38 -4.03 2.54
N VAL A 131 6.66 -2.82 3.05
CA VAL A 131 8.03 -2.39 3.41
C VAL A 131 8.62 -3.28 4.50
N ASN A 132 7.87 -3.58 5.56
CA ASN A 132 8.33 -4.45 6.64
C ASN A 132 8.61 -5.88 6.16
N LEU A 133 7.74 -6.43 5.30
CA LEU A 133 7.97 -7.73 4.67
C LEU A 133 9.20 -7.69 3.75
N GLY A 134 9.35 -6.64 2.96
CA GLY A 134 10.49 -6.48 2.07
C GLY A 134 11.82 -6.42 2.81
N LEU A 135 11.90 -5.63 3.89
CA LEU A 135 13.06 -5.57 4.77
C LEU A 135 13.33 -6.93 5.45
N THR A 136 12.28 -7.65 5.86
CA THR A 136 12.42 -8.95 6.54
C THR A 136 12.90 -10.06 5.61
N LEU A 137 12.47 -10.01 4.35
CA LEU A 137 12.71 -11.06 3.34
C LEU A 137 13.81 -10.68 2.34
N GLY A 138 14.44 -9.51 2.52
CA GLY A 138 15.50 -9.03 1.62
C GLY A 138 15.02 -8.70 0.21
N TRP A 139 13.76 -8.27 0.04
CA TRP A 139 13.20 -7.93 -1.27
C TRP A 139 13.76 -6.62 -1.82
N SER A 140 13.83 -6.47 -3.13
CA SER A 140 14.10 -5.17 -3.75
C SER A 140 12.90 -4.21 -3.62
N PRO A 141 13.10 -2.90 -3.78
CA PRO A 141 12.00 -1.93 -3.84
C PRO A 141 10.93 -2.29 -4.89
N GLU A 142 11.34 -2.83 -6.03
CA GLU A 142 10.45 -3.25 -7.11
C GLU A 142 9.56 -4.42 -6.69
N GLN A 143 10.13 -5.41 -6.01
CA GLN A 143 9.39 -6.57 -5.48
C GLN A 143 8.35 -6.13 -4.44
N VAL A 144 8.66 -5.14 -3.61
CA VAL A 144 7.71 -4.54 -2.66
C VAL A 144 6.55 -3.85 -3.40
N VAL A 145 6.85 -3.07 -4.45
CA VAL A 145 5.82 -2.43 -5.27
C VAL A 145 4.92 -3.47 -5.93
N GLU A 146 5.48 -4.53 -6.51
CA GLU A 146 4.72 -5.62 -7.12
C GLU A 146 3.85 -6.37 -6.12
N PHE A 147 4.38 -6.61 -4.92
CA PHE A 147 3.59 -7.17 -3.82
C PHE A 147 2.37 -6.29 -3.53
N VAL A 148 2.55 -4.98 -3.36
CA VAL A 148 1.43 -4.05 -3.13
C VAL A 148 0.42 -4.10 -4.29
N MET A 149 0.87 -4.03 -5.55
CA MET A 149 0.00 -4.09 -6.74
C MET A 149 -0.88 -5.36 -6.76
N SER A 150 -0.30 -6.51 -6.39
CA SER A 150 -1.01 -7.79 -6.33
C SER A 150 -2.08 -7.86 -5.22
N ARG A 151 -1.89 -7.08 -4.15
CA ARG A 151 -2.76 -7.07 -2.97
C ARG A 151 -3.81 -5.96 -2.99
N LEU A 152 -3.65 -4.93 -3.83
CA LEU A 152 -4.62 -3.84 -3.96
C LEU A 152 -6.01 -4.29 -4.43
N SER A 153 -6.13 -5.43 -5.10
CA SER A 153 -7.45 -6.02 -5.41
C SER A 153 -8.27 -6.32 -4.16
N ALA A 154 -7.60 -6.58 -3.03
CA ALA A 154 -8.20 -6.98 -1.78
C ALA A 154 -8.23 -5.88 -0.70
N MET A 155 -7.88 -4.63 -1.03
CA MET A 155 -7.81 -3.49 -0.09
C MET A 155 -8.43 -2.22 -0.68
N PRO A 156 -9.06 -1.32 0.09
CA PRO A 156 -9.43 -0.01 -0.44
C PRO A 156 -8.19 0.79 -0.86
N LEU A 157 -8.25 1.47 -2.00
CA LEU A 157 -7.17 2.37 -2.42
C LEU A 157 -7.40 3.72 -1.73
N PRO A 158 -6.45 4.24 -0.94
CA PRO A 158 -6.63 5.54 -0.29
C PRO A 158 -6.81 6.64 -1.33
N GLN A 159 -7.80 7.51 -1.11
CA GLN A 159 -8.11 8.63 -2.00
C GLN A 159 -7.01 9.68 -1.94
N VAL A 160 -6.44 9.91 -0.76
CA VAL A 160 -5.33 10.81 -0.53
C VAL A 160 -4.13 9.98 -0.06
N ARG A 161 -2.99 10.16 -0.72
CA ARG A 161 -1.76 9.40 -0.48
C ARG A 161 -0.62 10.39 -0.30
N ILE A 162 -0.10 10.48 0.92
CA ILE A 162 0.92 11.45 1.31
C ILE A 162 2.19 10.73 1.69
N PHE A 163 3.30 11.13 1.08
CA PHE A 163 4.63 10.71 1.50
C PHE A 163 5.26 11.86 2.27
N LEU A 164 5.32 11.73 3.60
CA LEU A 164 6.00 12.71 4.45
C LEU A 164 7.50 12.43 4.39
N ARG A 165 8.16 13.12 3.48
CA ARG A 165 9.55 12.91 3.09
C ARG A 165 10.46 13.63 4.07
N VAL A 166 11.35 12.87 4.69
CA VAL A 166 12.45 13.35 5.53
C VAL A 166 13.67 12.54 5.11
N SER A 167 14.79 13.22 4.85
CA SER A 167 16.01 12.52 4.47
C SER A 167 16.47 11.61 5.62
N PRO A 168 17.11 10.46 5.33
CA PRO A 168 17.62 9.56 6.37
C PRO A 168 18.48 10.27 7.41
N GLU A 169 19.29 11.23 6.99
CA GLU A 169 20.20 12.02 7.84
C GLU A 169 19.43 12.87 8.84
N VAL A 170 18.38 13.57 8.39
CA VAL A 170 17.53 14.38 9.28
C VAL A 170 16.74 13.47 10.24
N SER A 171 16.31 12.29 9.78
CA SER A 171 15.64 11.30 10.63
C SER A 171 16.55 10.78 11.76
N LEU A 172 17.84 10.54 11.48
CA LEU A 172 18.83 10.12 12.48
C LEU A 172 19.00 11.18 13.57
N THR A 173 19.10 12.46 13.21
CA THR A 173 19.25 13.55 14.18
C THR A 173 18.03 13.73 15.09
N ARG A 174 16.84 13.31 14.65
CA ARG A 174 15.59 13.45 15.43
C ARG A 174 15.34 12.32 16.43
N LYS A 175 16.04 11.19 16.30
CA LYS A 175 15.89 10.03 17.18
C LYS A 175 17.21 9.31 17.38
N ASP A 176 17.75 9.41 18.59
CA ASP A 176 18.96 8.70 19.02
C ASP A 176 18.75 7.17 19.12
N ASP A 177 17.50 6.71 19.14
CA ASP A 177 17.16 5.29 19.25
C ASP A 177 17.26 4.52 17.93
N ILE A 178 17.60 5.18 16.80
CA ILE A 178 17.68 4.51 15.50
C ILE A 178 19.02 3.78 15.39
N PRO A 179 19.03 2.44 15.37
CA PRO A 179 20.25 1.67 15.57
C PRO A 179 21.17 1.59 14.34
N ASP A 180 20.68 1.93 13.14
CA ASP A 180 21.36 1.66 11.88
C ASP A 180 20.94 2.66 10.78
N ALA A 181 21.91 3.41 10.25
CA ALA A 181 21.70 4.34 9.14
C ALA A 181 21.34 3.60 7.85
N GLU A 182 21.95 2.44 7.59
CA GLU A 182 21.71 1.63 6.40
C GLU A 182 20.26 1.15 6.36
N TYR A 183 19.71 0.76 7.52
CA TYR A 183 18.30 0.41 7.66
C TYR A 183 17.35 1.55 7.26
N LEU A 184 17.66 2.80 7.64
CA LEU A 184 16.88 3.97 7.24
C LEU A 184 16.98 4.25 5.74
N HIS A 185 18.18 4.18 5.17
CA HIS A 185 18.38 4.37 3.73
C HIS A 185 17.59 3.34 2.92
N MET A 186 17.66 2.06 3.30
CA MET A 186 16.87 1.01 2.68
C MET A 186 15.38 1.34 2.78
N ARG A 187 14.89 1.64 3.98
CA ARG A 187 13.48 1.94 4.23
C ARG A 187 12.99 3.16 3.44
N PHE A 188 13.82 4.19 3.33
CA PHE A 188 13.55 5.37 2.51
C PHE A 188 13.40 5.01 1.03
N ALA A 189 14.31 4.19 0.48
CA ALA A 189 14.24 3.74 -0.91
C ALA A 189 12.95 2.96 -1.21
N TYR A 190 12.47 2.10 -0.30
CA TYR A 190 11.16 1.45 -0.48
C TYR A 190 10.01 2.45 -0.50
N TYR A 191 9.98 3.43 0.41
CA TYR A 191 8.92 4.43 0.43
C TYR A 191 8.95 5.32 -0.80
N GLU A 192 10.12 5.69 -1.33
CA GLU A 192 10.24 6.41 -2.61
C GLU A 192 9.70 5.58 -3.78
N ALA A 193 10.07 4.30 -3.86
CA ALA A 193 9.57 3.42 -4.92
C ALA A 193 8.04 3.28 -4.87
N ILE A 194 7.47 3.15 -3.66
CA ILE A 194 6.02 3.14 -3.44
C ILE A 194 5.41 4.49 -3.82
N ALA A 195 5.99 5.59 -3.34
CA ALA A 195 5.48 6.94 -3.57
C ALA A 195 5.37 7.23 -5.07
N LYS A 196 6.44 6.92 -5.82
CA LYS A 196 6.49 7.00 -7.27
C LYS A 196 5.44 6.09 -7.91
N ALA A 197 5.40 4.80 -7.58
CA ALA A 197 4.55 3.83 -8.25
C ALA A 197 3.04 4.06 -8.05
N PHE A 198 2.64 4.67 -6.93
CA PHE A 198 1.24 4.86 -6.55
C PHE A 198 0.82 6.33 -6.50
N GLY A 199 1.65 7.25 -7.00
CA GLY A 199 1.34 8.67 -7.12
C GLY A 199 1.05 9.30 -5.76
N PHE A 200 1.94 9.09 -4.79
CA PHE A 200 1.88 9.81 -3.53
C PHE A 200 2.31 11.27 -3.74
N THR A 201 1.59 12.19 -3.10
CA THR A 201 2.03 13.58 -3.01
C THR A 201 3.07 13.70 -1.92
N GLU A 202 4.24 14.24 -2.26
CA GLU A 202 5.31 14.45 -1.29
C GLU A 202 5.05 15.71 -0.47
N LEU A 203 5.17 15.59 0.85
CA LEU A 203 5.24 16.70 1.78
C LEU A 203 6.60 16.71 2.47
N ASP A 204 7.17 17.89 2.62
CA ASP A 204 8.45 18.07 3.30
C ASP A 204 8.24 17.98 4.83
N GLY A 205 8.71 16.88 5.43
CA GLY A 205 8.61 16.65 6.87
C GLY A 205 9.60 17.46 7.72
N THR A 206 10.36 18.38 7.12
CA THR A 206 11.15 19.39 7.84
C THR A 206 10.37 20.65 8.17
N LYS A 207 9.24 20.88 7.47
CA LYS A 207 8.37 22.03 7.71
C LYS A 207 7.55 21.89 8.99
N PRO A 208 7.06 23.00 9.55
CA PRO A 208 6.13 22.98 10.67
C PRO A 208 4.93 22.06 10.42
N ILE A 209 4.46 21.39 11.47
CA ILE A 209 3.32 20.47 11.38
C ILE A 209 2.06 21.22 10.93
N SER A 210 1.84 22.45 11.39
CA SER A 210 0.72 23.31 10.96
C SER A 210 0.66 23.46 9.44
N ASP A 211 1.78 23.78 8.81
CA ASP A 211 1.87 24.03 7.38
C ASP A 211 1.56 22.76 6.58
N ASN A 212 2.08 21.63 7.05
CA ASN A 212 1.81 20.32 6.45
C ASN A 212 0.36 19.87 6.67
N THR A 213 -0.25 20.18 7.82
CA THR A 213 -1.66 19.93 8.09
C THR A 213 -2.54 20.70 7.13
N ASP A 214 -2.33 22.01 6.99
CA ASP A 214 -3.10 22.85 6.07
C ASP A 214 -2.92 22.41 4.61
N ARG A 215 -1.68 22.06 4.22
CA ARG A 215 -1.40 21.54 2.87
C ARG A 215 -2.12 20.23 2.61
N LEU A 216 -2.09 19.30 3.56
CA LEU A 216 -2.76 18.00 3.44
C LEU A 216 -4.28 18.17 3.35
N LEU A 217 -4.87 19.07 4.13
CA LEU A 217 -6.31 19.36 4.06
C LEU A 217 -6.72 19.93 2.71
N ARG A 218 -5.94 20.85 2.12
CA ARG A 218 -6.18 21.35 0.76
C ARG A 218 -6.11 20.23 -0.28
N ILE A 219 -5.09 19.38 -0.21
CA ILE A 219 -4.98 18.21 -1.11
C ILE A 219 -6.19 17.28 -0.91
N ALA A 220 -6.61 17.06 0.34
CA ALA A 220 -7.75 16.21 0.65
C ALA A 220 -9.06 16.75 0.06
N GLU A 221 -9.26 18.07 0.10
CA GLU A 221 -10.40 18.75 -0.52
C GLU A 221 -10.34 18.70 -2.05
N GLU A 222 -9.17 18.95 -2.66
CA GLU A 222 -9.00 18.84 -4.11
C GLU A 222 -9.33 17.42 -4.59
N GLN A 223 -8.85 16.40 -3.89
CA GLN A 223 -9.08 14.99 -4.25
C GLN A 223 -10.52 14.53 -4.02
N SER A 224 -11.27 15.17 -3.10
CA SER A 224 -12.68 14.84 -2.88
C SER A 224 -13.56 15.35 -4.03
N ARG A 225 -13.17 16.45 -4.69
CA ARG A 225 -13.84 17.01 -5.87
C ARG A 225 -13.57 16.22 -7.16
N LYS A 226 -12.51 15.41 -7.20
CA LYS A 226 -12.14 14.61 -8.39
C LYS A 226 -12.99 13.35 -8.51
N SER A 227 -13.61 13.16 -9.67
CA SER A 227 -14.22 11.88 -10.05
C SER A 227 -13.17 10.77 -10.13
N TYR A 228 -13.58 9.52 -9.89
CA TYR A 228 -12.69 8.36 -9.91
C TYR A 228 -12.98 7.48 -11.13
N VAL A 229 -11.95 7.20 -11.92
CA VAL A 229 -12.00 6.33 -13.11
C VAL A 229 -11.09 5.13 -12.88
N ILE A 230 -11.61 3.94 -13.16
CA ILE A 230 -10.83 2.71 -13.17
C ILE A 230 -10.86 2.15 -14.59
N TYR A 231 -9.70 2.07 -15.22
CA TYR A 231 -9.55 1.33 -16.46
C TYR A 231 -9.36 -0.15 -16.18
N VAL A 232 -10.06 -1.02 -16.89
CA VAL A 232 -9.91 -2.47 -16.73
C VAL A 232 -9.49 -3.08 -18.06
N HIS A 233 -8.35 -3.77 -18.06
CA HIS A 233 -7.82 -4.37 -19.27
C HIS A 233 -7.39 -5.81 -19.05
N ALA A 234 -7.97 -6.70 -19.86
CA ALA A 234 -7.64 -8.12 -19.92
C ALA A 234 -6.39 -8.37 -20.79
N ASN A 235 -5.28 -7.74 -20.40
CA ASN A 235 -4.03 -7.79 -21.16
C ASN A 235 -3.50 -9.23 -21.36
N ASN A 236 -2.72 -9.39 -22.43
CA ASN A 236 -1.98 -10.61 -22.74
C ASN A 236 -0.54 -10.51 -22.21
N THR A 237 0.29 -11.50 -22.52
CA THR A 237 1.71 -11.53 -22.13
C THR A 237 2.57 -10.58 -22.94
N ASP A 238 2.15 -10.27 -24.17
CA ASP A 238 2.73 -9.26 -25.04
C ASP A 238 2.15 -7.87 -24.73
N VAL A 239 2.96 -6.83 -24.93
CA VAL A 239 2.52 -5.42 -24.82
C VAL A 239 2.09 -4.95 -26.20
N GLY A 240 0.79 -4.79 -26.38
CA GLY A 240 0.21 -4.34 -27.65
C GLY A 240 0.00 -2.83 -27.72
N GLY A 241 -0.55 -2.37 -28.84
CA GLY A 241 -0.99 -0.97 -29.01
C GLY A 241 -2.05 -0.57 -27.97
N ALA A 242 -2.96 -1.50 -27.63
CA ALA A 242 -4.00 -1.27 -26.63
C ALA A 242 -3.44 -0.94 -25.24
N ASP A 243 -2.39 -1.65 -24.79
CA ASP A 243 -1.73 -1.38 -23.51
C ASP A 243 -1.13 0.03 -23.47
N LYS A 244 -0.49 0.46 -24.57
CA LYS A 244 0.12 1.78 -24.70
C LYS A 244 -0.93 2.89 -24.72
N VAL A 245 -1.99 2.72 -25.50
CA VAL A 245 -3.11 3.68 -25.57
C VAL A 245 -3.76 3.83 -24.19
N LEU A 246 -3.99 2.72 -23.49
CA LEU A 246 -4.56 2.77 -22.14
C LEU A 246 -3.67 3.51 -21.15
N ALA A 247 -2.35 3.31 -21.24
CA ALA A 247 -1.39 4.03 -20.40
C ALA A 247 -1.42 5.53 -20.65
N LEU A 248 -1.48 5.94 -21.93
CA LEU A 248 -1.63 7.34 -22.32
C LEU A 248 -2.96 7.94 -21.85
N MET A 249 -4.07 7.22 -22.02
CA MET A 249 -5.39 7.65 -21.56
C MET A 249 -5.44 7.83 -20.05
N ALA A 250 -4.91 6.86 -19.29
CA ALA A 250 -4.88 6.94 -17.83
C ALA A 250 -4.03 8.12 -17.34
N ASN A 251 -2.90 8.39 -18.00
CA ASN A 251 -2.06 9.55 -17.70
C ASN A 251 -2.76 10.87 -18.04
N HIS A 252 -3.37 10.94 -19.23
CA HIS A 252 -4.11 12.11 -19.69
C HIS A 252 -5.29 12.43 -18.78
N MET A 253 -6.02 11.43 -18.28
CA MET A 253 -7.13 11.64 -17.34
C MET A 253 -6.69 12.25 -16.01
N GLN A 254 -5.50 11.89 -15.49
CA GLN A 254 -4.98 12.48 -14.26
C GLN A 254 -4.59 13.95 -14.43
N HIS A 255 -4.04 14.28 -15.59
CA HIS A 255 -3.54 15.61 -15.94
C HIS A 255 -4.52 16.41 -16.78
N TYR A 256 -5.76 15.94 -16.93
CA TYR A 256 -6.78 16.62 -17.71
C TYR A 256 -6.97 18.01 -17.12
N SER A 257 -6.42 19.00 -17.83
CA SER A 257 -6.38 20.38 -17.40
C SER A 257 -7.75 21.01 -17.62
N ALA A 258 -8.08 21.98 -16.75
CA ALA A 258 -9.28 22.79 -16.85
C ALA A 258 -9.35 23.65 -18.14
N ASP A 259 -8.35 23.57 -19.01
CA ASP A 259 -8.18 24.30 -20.28
C ASP A 259 -9.34 24.09 -21.29
N LEU A 260 -10.21 23.09 -21.08
CA LEU A 260 -11.38 22.81 -21.92
C LEU A 260 -12.73 22.97 -21.20
N GLY A 261 -12.78 23.58 -20.00
CA GLY A 261 -14.06 23.94 -19.36
C GLY A 261 -14.27 23.50 -17.91
N GLY A 262 -13.28 23.70 -17.04
CA GLY A 262 -13.54 23.85 -15.60
C GLY A 262 -13.82 22.59 -14.76
N THR A 263 -13.65 21.38 -15.29
CA THR A 263 -13.74 20.16 -14.47
C THR A 263 -12.40 19.81 -13.82
N PRO A 264 -12.37 19.48 -12.51
CA PRO A 264 -11.16 18.97 -11.88
C PRO A 264 -10.78 17.63 -12.51
N GLY A 265 -9.49 17.43 -12.83
CA GLY A 265 -8.98 16.18 -13.43
C GLY A 265 -9.35 14.93 -12.64
N PHE A 266 -9.19 13.74 -13.22
CA PHE A 266 -9.69 12.50 -12.62
C PHE A 266 -8.67 11.83 -11.70
N ARG A 267 -9.15 11.14 -10.67
CA ARG A 267 -8.38 10.09 -10.02
C ARG A 267 -8.43 8.87 -10.92
N ALA A 268 -7.30 8.47 -11.50
CA ALA A 268 -7.23 7.29 -12.37
C ALA A 268 -6.51 6.13 -11.68
N SER A 269 -7.00 4.91 -11.88
CA SER A 269 -6.27 3.67 -11.61
C SER A 269 -6.49 2.66 -12.73
N VAL A 270 -5.66 1.63 -12.79
CA VAL A 270 -5.73 0.60 -13.83
C VAL A 270 -5.75 -0.79 -13.21
N ALA A 271 -6.71 -1.61 -13.60
CA ALA A 271 -6.77 -3.02 -13.28
C ALA A 271 -6.24 -3.84 -14.47
N LEU A 272 -5.13 -4.54 -14.25
CA LEU A 272 -4.51 -5.42 -15.25
C LEU A 272 -4.56 -6.87 -14.81
N ARG A 273 -4.68 -7.76 -15.80
CA ARG A 273 -4.70 -9.21 -15.57
C ARG A 273 -3.31 -9.78 -15.31
N LEU A 274 -2.34 -9.33 -16.10
CA LEU A 274 -0.98 -9.86 -16.12
C LEU A 274 0.05 -8.74 -15.88
N PRO A 275 1.15 -9.03 -15.16
CA PRO A 275 2.27 -8.12 -15.07
C PRO A 275 3.06 -8.14 -16.37
N THR A 276 2.99 -7.07 -17.15
CA THR A 276 3.76 -6.89 -18.39
C THR A 276 4.67 -5.66 -18.29
N PRO A 277 5.64 -5.47 -19.19
CA PRO A 277 6.54 -4.32 -19.17
C PRO A 277 5.86 -2.94 -19.14
N ILE A 278 4.58 -2.84 -19.57
CA ILE A 278 3.79 -1.60 -19.50
C ILE A 278 3.63 -1.06 -18.06
N LEU A 279 3.80 -1.92 -17.04
CA LEU A 279 3.79 -1.50 -15.64
C LEU A 279 4.78 -0.38 -15.35
N SER A 280 5.93 -0.36 -16.04
CA SER A 280 6.92 0.72 -15.91
C SER A 280 6.33 2.08 -16.26
N SER A 281 5.52 2.16 -17.33
CA SER A 281 4.84 3.39 -17.75
C SER A 281 3.86 3.86 -16.68
N TYR A 282 3.04 2.98 -16.13
CA TYR A 282 2.10 3.35 -15.05
C TYR A 282 2.84 3.81 -13.79
N LYS A 283 3.90 3.10 -13.39
CA LYS A 283 4.73 3.45 -12.23
C LYS A 283 5.39 4.83 -12.39
N GLN A 284 5.90 5.15 -13.58
CA GLN A 284 6.54 6.44 -13.86
C GLN A 284 5.56 7.62 -13.76
N ASN A 285 4.30 7.40 -14.14
CA ASN A 285 3.25 8.42 -14.06
C ASN A 285 2.48 8.39 -12.74
N GLY A 286 2.89 7.57 -11.75
CA GLY A 286 2.19 7.47 -10.46
C GLY A 286 0.76 6.97 -10.54
N ILE A 287 0.45 6.15 -11.54
CA ILE A 287 -0.89 5.57 -11.72
C ILE A 287 -0.97 4.24 -10.96
N PRO A 288 -1.84 4.13 -9.93
CA PRO A 288 -1.99 2.89 -9.18
C PRO A 288 -2.47 1.75 -10.08
N VAL A 289 -1.71 0.64 -10.08
CA VAL A 289 -2.09 -0.59 -10.79
C VAL A 289 -2.59 -1.64 -9.82
N ILE A 290 -3.77 -2.18 -10.09
CA ILE A 290 -4.37 -3.33 -9.42
C ILE A 290 -4.08 -4.56 -10.28
N LEU A 291 -3.17 -5.42 -9.83
CA LEU A 291 -2.87 -6.67 -10.52
C LEU A 291 -3.76 -7.79 -9.98
N TYR A 292 -4.58 -8.37 -10.84
CA TYR A 292 -5.39 -9.53 -10.49
C TYR A 292 -5.63 -10.43 -11.69
N ARG A 293 -5.26 -11.71 -11.57
CA ARG A 293 -5.45 -12.71 -12.64
C ARG A 293 -6.92 -13.13 -12.76
N PHE A 294 -7.79 -12.22 -13.20
CA PHE A 294 -9.17 -12.56 -13.53
C PHE A 294 -9.24 -13.41 -14.79
N LEU A 295 -10.32 -14.17 -14.89
CA LEU A 295 -10.60 -15.07 -15.98
C LEU A 295 -10.99 -14.28 -17.23
N ARG A 296 -10.38 -14.63 -18.36
CA ARG A 296 -10.84 -14.26 -19.70
C ARG A 296 -11.44 -15.54 -20.31
N PRO A 297 -12.77 -15.64 -20.48
CA PRO A 297 -13.38 -16.79 -21.12
C PRO A 297 -12.79 -16.96 -22.52
N GLN A 298 -12.16 -18.11 -22.79
CA GLN A 298 -11.68 -18.47 -24.11
C GLN A 298 -12.62 -19.54 -24.64
N VAL A 299 -13.62 -19.12 -25.41
CA VAL A 299 -14.66 -20.01 -25.97
C VAL A 299 -14.04 -21.09 -26.87
N SER A 300 -12.84 -20.85 -27.40
CA SER A 300 -12.07 -21.74 -28.26
C SER A 300 -11.44 -22.97 -27.57
N ARG A 301 -11.50 -23.10 -26.24
CA ARG A 301 -10.86 -24.22 -25.50
C ARG A 301 -11.76 -25.45 -25.27
N GLY A 302 -12.92 -25.51 -25.91
CA GLY A 302 -13.87 -26.63 -25.77
C GLY A 302 -14.39 -26.81 -24.35
N VAL A 303 -15.03 -27.97 -24.09
CA VAL A 303 -15.76 -28.25 -22.84
C VAL A 303 -14.86 -28.17 -21.60
N ILE A 304 -13.63 -28.66 -21.66
CA ILE A 304 -12.67 -28.60 -20.53
C ILE A 304 -12.30 -27.14 -20.20
N GLY A 305 -12.13 -26.30 -21.23
CA GLY A 305 -11.91 -24.86 -21.06
C GLY A 305 -13.10 -24.13 -20.44
N ILE A 306 -14.32 -24.57 -20.76
CA ILE A 306 -15.56 -24.04 -20.18
C ILE A 306 -15.67 -24.44 -18.71
N VAL A 307 -15.42 -25.71 -18.35
CA VAL A 307 -15.46 -26.17 -16.95
C VAL A 307 -14.43 -25.44 -16.09
N GLY A 308 -13.19 -25.31 -16.57
CA GLY A 308 -12.16 -24.52 -15.87
C GLY A 308 -12.54 -23.03 -15.73
N SER A 309 -13.24 -22.48 -16.72
CA SER A 309 -13.78 -21.12 -16.68
C SER A 309 -14.88 -20.98 -15.62
N VAL A 310 -15.80 -21.94 -15.53
CA VAL A 310 -16.87 -21.96 -14.51
C VAL A 310 -16.27 -22.00 -13.10
N LEU A 311 -15.24 -22.82 -12.86
CA LEU A 311 -14.59 -22.91 -11.55
C LEU A 311 -13.83 -21.63 -11.15
N ALA A 312 -13.26 -20.91 -12.12
CA ALA A 312 -12.55 -19.66 -11.87
C ALA A 312 -13.47 -18.41 -11.89
N ALA A 313 -14.70 -18.55 -12.38
CA ALA A 313 -15.66 -17.45 -12.51
C ALA A 313 -16.00 -16.80 -11.15
N PRO A 314 -16.25 -17.52 -10.03
CA PRO A 314 -16.58 -16.89 -8.76
C PRO A 314 -15.50 -15.92 -8.26
N ARG A 315 -14.22 -16.28 -8.42
CA ARG A 315 -13.09 -15.41 -8.01
C ARG A 315 -12.98 -14.15 -8.86
N SER A 316 -13.29 -14.26 -10.14
CA SER A 316 -13.27 -13.12 -11.07
C SER A 316 -14.49 -12.23 -10.83
N LEU A 317 -15.66 -12.83 -10.62
CA LEU A 317 -16.89 -12.12 -10.28
C LEU A 317 -16.73 -11.35 -8.96
N TRP A 318 -16.18 -11.98 -7.92
CA TRP A 318 -15.90 -11.30 -6.65
C TRP A 318 -14.96 -10.10 -6.82
N PHE A 319 -13.91 -10.25 -7.64
CA PHE A 319 -13.02 -9.15 -8.00
C PHE A 319 -13.79 -8.00 -8.66
N PHE A 320 -14.62 -8.27 -9.67
CA PHE A 320 -15.40 -7.24 -10.36
C PHE A 320 -16.46 -6.60 -9.47
N LEU A 321 -17.19 -7.38 -8.66
CA LEU A 321 -18.14 -6.85 -7.67
C LEU A 321 -17.47 -5.86 -6.73
N ARG A 322 -16.27 -6.21 -6.25
CA ARG A 322 -15.48 -5.33 -5.40
C ARG A 322 -14.94 -4.12 -6.15
N LEU A 323 -14.51 -4.29 -7.40
CA LEU A 323 -13.97 -3.21 -8.23
C LEU A 323 -15.05 -2.18 -8.56
N PHE A 324 -16.22 -2.62 -8.99
CA PHE A 324 -17.35 -1.75 -9.28
C PHE A 324 -17.93 -1.12 -8.01
N GLY A 325 -17.90 -1.82 -6.87
CA GLY A 325 -18.20 -1.22 -5.57
C GLY A 325 -17.28 -0.06 -5.17
N ARG A 326 -16.11 0.10 -5.82
CA ARG A 326 -15.24 1.30 -5.66
C ARG A 326 -15.65 2.45 -6.58
N ALA A 327 -16.33 2.16 -7.68
CA ALA A 327 -16.72 3.13 -8.69
C ALA A 327 -18.12 3.72 -8.43
N SER A 328 -19.00 2.97 -7.75
CA SER A 328 -20.33 3.45 -7.33
C SER A 328 -20.24 4.40 -6.12
N GLY A 329 -19.79 5.63 -6.37
CA GLY A 329 -20.25 6.78 -5.60
C GLY A 329 -21.70 7.13 -5.95
N PRO A 330 -22.41 7.90 -5.12
CA PRO A 330 -23.70 8.44 -5.53
C PRO A 330 -23.48 9.23 -6.82
N CYS A 331 -24.20 8.83 -7.87
CA CYS A 331 -24.38 9.67 -9.06
C CYS A 331 -24.86 11.04 -8.54
N PRO A 332 -24.26 12.17 -8.94
CA PRO A 332 -24.84 13.47 -8.61
C PRO A 332 -26.29 13.42 -9.07
N ARG A 333 -27.24 13.52 -8.12
CA ARG A 333 -28.62 13.80 -8.48
C ARG A 333 -28.57 15.17 -9.15
N GLN A 334 -28.78 15.17 -10.47
CA GLN A 334 -28.99 16.38 -11.24
C GLN A 334 -30.19 17.14 -10.70
#